data_AF-A0A383VHW6-F1
#
_entry.id   AF-A0A383VHW6-F1
#
_cell.length_a   1.000
_cell.length_b   1.000
_cell.length_c   1.000
_cell.angle_alpha   90.00
_cell.angle_beta   90.00
_cell.angle_gamma   90.00
#
_symmetry.space_group_name_H-M   'P 1'
#
loop_
_entity.id
_entity.type
_entity.pdbx_description
1 polymer ?
#
loop_
_entity_poly.entity_id
_entity_poly.type
_entity_poly.pdbx_seq_one_letter_code
_entity_poly.pdbx_strand_id
1 'polypeptide(L)'
;MHAGEVFLIMRQLLKASLPSDFWEWFSSVALAGVVTEYLRFGQAEGGVGDVAQLDQLLRALQFTQKKADGQVRWAVLNVAALLRRHADLHDKLAAAMAAGASVGSCVALIEKDLAGKAELLAAEAGSVSMESPLISTATSSE
;
A
#
# COMPACT_ATOMS: atom_id res chain seq x y z
N MET A 1 13.08 16.46 -15.08
CA MET A 1 11.64 16.72 -14.89
C MET A 1 11.51 17.86 -13.89
N HIS A 2 11.19 19.06 -14.37
CA HIS A 2 11.05 20.23 -13.51
C HIS A 2 9.65 20.21 -12.87
N ALA A 3 9.55 20.54 -11.58
CA ALA A 3 8.32 20.55 -10.79
C ALA A 3 7.12 21.27 -11.47
N GLY A 4 7.38 22.16 -12.43
CA GLY A 4 6.37 22.81 -13.26
C GLY A 4 5.57 21.89 -14.20
N GLU A 5 6.14 20.80 -14.72
CA GLU A 5 5.42 19.88 -15.62
C GLU A 5 4.41 19.02 -14.85
N VAL A 6 4.80 18.51 -13.68
CA VAL A 6 3.90 17.79 -12.77
C VAL A 6 2.77 18.71 -12.32
N PHE A 7 3.07 19.97 -11.99
CA PHE A 7 2.06 20.97 -11.64
C PHE A 7 1.08 21.22 -12.78
N LEU A 8 1.55 21.29 -14.03
CA LEU A 8 0.69 21.51 -15.20
C LEU A 8 -0.23 20.31 -15.47
N ILE A 9 0.29 19.09 -15.36
CA ILE A 9 -0.49 17.85 -15.46
C ILE A 9 -1.52 17.81 -14.33
N MET A 10 -1.12 18.10 -13.10
CA MET A 10 -2.02 18.05 -11.95
C MET A 10 -3.12 19.12 -12.01
N ARG A 11 -2.81 20.31 -12.56
CA ARG A 11 -3.79 21.36 -12.86
C ARG A 11 -4.76 20.95 -13.97
N GLN A 12 -4.32 20.17 -14.94
CA GLN A 12 -5.20 19.61 -15.98
C GLN A 12 -6.05 18.46 -15.42
N LEU A 13 -5.49 17.61 -14.56
CA LEU A 13 -6.20 16.54 -13.87
C LEU A 13 -7.22 17.06 -12.87
N LEU A 14 -6.98 18.20 -12.20
CA LEU A 14 -7.97 18.87 -11.35
C LEU A 14 -9.15 19.47 -12.13
N LYS A 15 -8.99 19.72 -13.43
CA LYS A 15 -10.10 20.10 -14.32
C LYS A 15 -10.89 18.87 -14.79
N ALA A 16 -10.27 17.70 -14.75
CA ALA A 16 -10.98 16.43 -14.91
C ALA A 16 -11.53 15.99 -13.54
N SER A 17 -12.69 15.33 -13.51
CA SER A 17 -13.18 14.75 -12.26
C SER A 17 -12.35 13.52 -11.93
N LEU A 18 -11.35 13.65 -11.06
CA LEU A 18 -10.58 12.51 -10.58
C LEU A 18 -11.47 11.56 -9.77
N PRO A 19 -11.20 10.23 -9.80
CA PRO A 19 -11.83 9.30 -8.89
C PRO A 19 -11.63 9.75 -7.43
N SER A 20 -12.61 9.50 -6.57
CA SER A 20 -12.55 9.87 -5.15
C SER A 20 -11.28 9.37 -4.45
N ASP A 21 -10.80 8.19 -4.87
CA ASP A 21 -9.74 7.44 -4.19
C ASP A 21 -8.35 7.74 -4.79
N PHE A 22 -8.27 8.62 -5.80
CA PHE A 22 -7.00 8.98 -6.44
C PHE A 22 -5.98 9.51 -5.42
N TRP A 23 -6.44 10.30 -4.45
CA TRP A 23 -5.58 10.88 -3.42
C TRP A 23 -5.03 9.83 -2.45
N GLU A 24 -5.81 8.79 -2.16
CA GLU A 24 -5.41 7.64 -1.36
C GLU A 24 -4.29 6.86 -2.03
N TRP A 25 -4.46 6.56 -3.31
CA TRP A 25 -3.42 5.93 -4.12
C TRP A 25 -2.16 6.80 -4.22
N PHE A 26 -2.30 8.08 -4.58
CA PHE A 26 -1.17 8.99 -4.73
C PHE A 26 -0.38 9.13 -3.44
N SER A 27 -1.07 9.32 -2.30
CA SER A 27 -0.43 9.45 -0.99
C SER A 27 0.31 8.15 -0.61
N SER A 28 -0.28 7.00 -0.91
CA SER A 28 0.35 5.70 -0.65
C SER A 28 1.62 5.50 -1.49
N VAL A 29 1.60 5.87 -2.77
CA VAL A 29 2.76 5.77 -3.66
C VAL A 29 3.87 6.73 -3.23
N ALA A 30 3.54 7.99 -2.94
CA ALA A 30 4.52 8.99 -2.52
C ALA A 30 5.22 8.62 -1.20
N LEU A 31 4.54 7.89 -0.31
CA LEU A 31 5.08 7.48 0.99
C LEU A 31 5.68 6.07 0.99
N ALA A 32 5.50 5.29 -0.09
CA ALA A 32 5.93 3.89 -0.17
C ALA A 32 7.43 3.72 0.12
N GLY A 33 8.28 4.57 -0.49
CA GLY A 33 9.73 4.54 -0.28
C GLY A 33 10.11 4.82 1.18
N VAL A 34 9.61 5.93 1.72
CA VAL A 34 9.88 6.36 3.11
C VAL A 34 9.47 5.29 4.12
N VAL A 35 8.27 4.71 3.96
CA VAL A 35 7.79 3.65 4.86
C VAL A 35 8.64 2.38 4.72
N THR A 36 9.05 2.03 3.49
CA THR A 36 9.92 0.86 3.25
C THR A 36 11.27 1.01 3.93
N GLU A 37 11.93 2.16 3.75
CA GLU A 37 13.22 2.46 4.40
C GLU A 37 13.07 2.41 5.92
N TYR A 38 12.03 3.07 6.46
CA TYR A 38 11.78 3.09 7.90
C TYR A 38 11.55 1.68 8.47
N LEU A 39 10.74 0.85 7.80
CA LEU A 39 10.48 -0.52 8.25
C LEU A 39 11.73 -1.42 8.21
N ARG A 40 12.67 -1.17 7.30
CA ARG A 40 13.88 -1.99 7.15
C ARG A 40 15.06 -1.50 8.00
N PHE A 41 15.22 -0.20 8.14
CA PHE A 41 16.43 0.42 8.69
C PHE A 41 16.17 1.28 9.94
N GLY A 42 14.91 1.46 10.34
CA GLY A 42 14.52 2.29 11.49
C GLY A 42 14.63 3.80 11.25
N GLN A 43 15.10 4.21 10.07
CA GLN A 43 15.21 5.59 9.61
C GLN A 43 15.01 5.62 8.09
N ALA A 44 14.47 6.72 7.58
CA ALA A 44 14.39 7.01 6.16
C ALA A 44 15.33 8.18 5.83
N GLU A 45 16.19 7.98 4.84
CA GLU A 45 17.15 8.99 4.36
C GLU A 45 16.72 9.57 3.02
N GLY A 46 15.92 8.81 2.26
CA GLY A 46 15.31 9.21 1.00
C GLY A 46 13.91 9.80 1.12
N GLY A 47 13.29 10.10 -0.02
CA GLY A 47 11.86 10.45 -0.11
C GLY A 47 11.47 11.89 0.24
N VAL A 48 12.42 12.78 0.58
CA VAL A 48 12.13 14.21 0.82
C VAL A 48 11.44 14.86 -0.39
N GLY A 49 11.86 14.51 -1.61
CA GLY A 49 11.23 14.99 -2.84
C GLY A 49 9.79 14.51 -3.01
N ASP A 50 9.49 13.27 -2.63
CA ASP A 50 8.13 12.70 -2.74
C ASP A 50 7.19 13.30 -1.69
N VAL A 51 7.68 13.47 -0.46
CA VAL A 51 6.95 14.14 0.63
C VAL A 51 6.67 15.61 0.29
N ALA A 52 7.65 16.32 -0.28
CA ALA A 52 7.45 17.71 -0.70
C ALA A 52 6.40 17.84 -1.83
N GLN A 53 6.41 16.91 -2.80
CA GLN A 53 5.38 16.87 -3.85
C GLN A 53 3.99 16.56 -3.28
N LEU A 54 3.90 15.64 -2.31
CA LEU A 54 2.65 15.33 -1.62
C LEU A 54 2.11 16.56 -0.85
N ASP A 55 2.97 17.25 -0.09
CA ASP A 55 2.57 18.46 0.65
C ASP A 55 2.07 19.56 -0.31
N GLN A 56 2.79 19.81 -1.40
CA GLN A 56 2.36 20.78 -2.42
C GLN A 56 1.01 20.42 -3.03
N LEU A 57 0.76 19.13 -3.29
CA LEU A 57 -0.51 18.66 -3.81
C LEU A 57 -1.65 18.89 -2.82
N LEU A 58 -1.49 18.48 -1.56
CA LEU A 58 -2.51 18.64 -0.53
C LEU A 58 -2.87 20.12 -0.31
N ARG A 59 -1.87 21.02 -0.41
CA ARG A 59 -2.08 22.47 -0.40
C ARG A 59 -2.84 22.96 -1.62
N ALA A 60 -2.47 22.51 -2.83
CA ALA A 60 -3.16 22.88 -4.07
C ALA A 60 -4.64 22.45 -4.07
N LEU A 61 -4.97 21.36 -3.38
CA LEU A 61 -6.33 20.87 -3.17
C LEU A 61 -7.07 21.58 -2.02
N GLN A 62 -6.43 22.55 -1.37
CA GLN A 62 -6.97 23.28 -0.22
C GLN A 62 -7.41 22.35 0.92
N PHE A 63 -6.70 21.23 1.13
CA PHE A 63 -6.96 20.38 2.29
C PHE A 63 -6.65 21.17 3.57
N THR A 64 -7.52 21.04 4.56
CA THR A 64 -7.20 21.51 5.91
C THR A 64 -6.06 20.68 6.48
N GLN A 65 -5.27 21.26 7.40
CA GLN A 65 -4.19 20.52 8.06
C GLN A 65 -4.67 19.19 8.65
N LYS A 66 -5.83 19.20 9.33
CA LYS A 66 -6.45 17.99 9.89
C LYS A 66 -6.73 16.92 8.83
N LYS A 67 -7.19 17.32 7.64
CA LYS A 67 -7.46 16.40 6.53
C LYS A 67 -6.16 15.86 5.93
N ALA A 68 -5.16 16.74 5.73
CA ALA A 68 -3.84 16.35 5.25
C ALA A 68 -3.15 15.38 6.21
N ASP A 69 -3.15 15.65 7.51
CA ASP A 69 -2.58 14.77 8.54
C ASP A 69 -3.28 13.41 8.58
N GLY A 70 -4.62 13.41 8.45
CA GLY A 70 -5.41 12.19 8.35
C GLY A 70 -5.04 11.37 7.12
N GLN A 71 -4.90 12.03 5.97
CA GLN A 71 -4.50 11.40 4.70
C GLN A 71 -3.12 10.76 4.79
N VAL A 72 -2.13 11.50 5.30
CA VAL A 72 -0.75 11.02 5.47
C VAL A 72 -0.73 9.84 6.44
N ARG A 73 -1.39 9.94 7.58
CA ARG A 73 -1.44 8.84 8.57
C ARG A 73 -2.08 7.59 7.99
N TRP A 74 -3.20 7.73 7.28
CA TRP A 74 -3.87 6.62 6.63
C TRP A 74 -2.96 5.96 5.59
N ALA A 75 -2.31 6.75 4.73
CA ALA A 75 -1.42 6.25 3.69
C ALA A 75 -0.22 5.50 4.28
N VAL A 76 0.43 6.04 5.33
CA VAL A 76 1.51 5.34 6.04
C VAL A 76 1.06 3.99 6.58
N LEU A 77 -0.10 3.93 7.23
CA LEU A 77 -0.63 2.68 7.79
C LEU A 77 -0.99 1.67 6.70
N ASN A 78 -1.62 2.13 5.63
CA ASN A 78 -1.99 1.29 4.49
C ASN A 78 -0.76 0.66 3.82
N VAL A 79 0.25 1.49 3.52
CA VAL A 79 1.52 1.04 2.95
C VAL A 79 2.24 0.09 3.89
N ALA A 80 2.33 0.42 5.19
CA ALA A 80 2.99 -0.45 6.16
C ALA A 80 2.29 -1.81 6.29
N ALA A 81 0.96 -1.85 6.24
CA ALA A 81 0.19 -3.09 6.22
C ALA A 81 0.44 -3.91 4.95
N LEU A 82 0.47 -3.26 3.78
CA LEU A 82 0.76 -3.89 2.50
C LEU A 82 2.16 -4.51 2.48
N LEU A 83 3.18 -3.74 2.87
CA LEU A 83 4.57 -4.19 2.90
C LEU A 83 4.79 -5.34 3.88
N ARG A 84 4.14 -5.31 5.06
CA ARG A 84 4.21 -6.43 6.01
C ARG A 84 3.54 -7.70 5.49
N ARG A 85 2.39 -7.58 4.83
CA ARG A 85 1.66 -8.73 4.26
C ARG A 85 2.42 -9.41 3.12
N HIS A 86 3.17 -8.62 2.35
CA HIS A 86 3.88 -9.07 1.16
C HIS A 86 5.40 -8.87 1.27
N ALA A 87 5.97 -9.00 2.48
CA ALA A 87 7.39 -8.75 2.74
C ALA A 87 8.30 -9.60 1.84
N ASP A 88 8.05 -10.92 1.77
CA ASP A 88 8.84 -11.83 0.93
C ASP A 88 8.78 -11.47 -0.56
N LEU A 89 7.59 -11.06 -1.03
CA LEU A 89 7.41 -10.64 -2.42
C LEU A 89 8.18 -9.36 -2.70
N HIS A 90 8.09 -8.39 -1.79
CA HIS A 90 8.82 -7.14 -1.89
C HIS A 90 10.33 -7.36 -1.88
N ASP A 91 10.86 -8.31 -1.10
CA ASP A 91 12.27 -8.71 -1.12
C ASP A 91 12.70 -9.32 -2.46
N LYS A 92 11.91 -10.26 -3.01
CA LYS A 92 12.16 -10.86 -4.33
C LYS A 92 12.14 -9.80 -5.43
N LEU A 93 11.17 -8.89 -5.38
CA LEU A 93 11.05 -7.79 -6.33
C LEU A 93 12.26 -6.86 -6.27
N ALA A 94 12.68 -6.45 -5.06
CA ALA A 94 13.86 -5.62 -4.87
C ALA A 94 15.13 -6.30 -5.41
N ALA A 95 15.29 -7.61 -5.17
CA ALA A 95 16.42 -8.38 -5.71
C ALA A 95 16.39 -8.46 -7.24
N ALA A 96 15.23 -8.69 -7.85
CA ALA A 96 15.09 -8.72 -9.31
C ALA A 96 15.41 -7.35 -9.94
N MET A 97 14.90 -6.26 -9.34
CA MET A 97 15.21 -4.90 -9.79
C MET A 97 16.71 -4.59 -9.65
N ALA A 98 17.35 -4.96 -8.54
CA ALA A 98 18.78 -4.79 -8.33
C ALA A 98 19.64 -5.58 -9.35
N ALA A 99 19.15 -6.73 -9.81
CA ALA A 99 19.77 -7.52 -10.88
C ALA A 99 19.52 -6.95 -12.30
N GLY A 100 18.81 -5.83 -12.42
CA GLY A 100 18.51 -5.19 -13.71
C GLY A 100 17.39 -5.88 -14.49
N ALA A 101 16.48 -6.60 -13.81
CA ALA A 101 15.32 -7.18 -14.48
C ALA A 101 14.45 -6.10 -15.13
N SER A 102 13.83 -6.45 -16.27
CA SER A 102 12.91 -5.55 -16.96
C SER A 102 11.66 -5.28 -16.12
N VAL A 103 10.99 -4.15 -16.37
CA VAL A 103 9.71 -3.82 -15.72
C VAL A 103 8.67 -4.92 -15.97
N GLY A 104 8.60 -5.48 -17.18
CA GLY A 104 7.68 -6.58 -17.49
C GLY A 104 7.97 -7.84 -16.66
N SER A 105 9.25 -8.15 -16.42
CA SER A 105 9.65 -9.26 -15.54
C SER A 105 9.26 -9.01 -14.08
N CYS A 106 9.40 -7.78 -13.61
CA CYS A 106 8.97 -7.39 -12.26
C CYS A 106 7.45 -7.52 -12.08
N VAL A 107 6.66 -7.11 -13.07
CA VAL A 107 5.20 -7.27 -13.06
C VAL A 107 4.81 -8.74 -13.02
N ALA A 108 5.39 -9.57 -13.90
CA ALA A 108 5.12 -10.99 -13.94
C ALA A 108 5.47 -11.69 -12.61
N LEU A 109 6.54 -11.23 -11.93
CA LEU A 109 6.92 -11.73 -10.61
C LEU A 109 5.84 -11.40 -9.56
N ILE A 110 5.31 -10.17 -9.57
CA ILE A 110 4.22 -9.75 -8.67
C ILE A 110 2.97 -10.59 -8.91
N GLU A 111 2.53 -10.72 -10.16
CA GLU A 111 1.32 -11.47 -10.53
C GLU A 111 1.42 -12.94 -10.10
N LYS A 112 2.58 -13.57 -10.33
CA LYS A 112 2.83 -14.96 -9.97
C LYS A 112 2.75 -15.20 -8.46
N ASP A 113 3.40 -14.35 -7.65
CA ASP A 113 3.43 -14.54 -6.19
C ASP A 113 2.05 -14.29 -5.57
N LEU A 114 1.31 -13.30 -6.08
CA LEU A 114 -0.05 -13.02 -5.65
C LEU A 114 -1.03 -14.16 -6.02
N ALA A 115 -0.94 -14.70 -7.24
CA ALA A 115 -1.74 -15.85 -7.66
C ALA A 115 -1.45 -17.08 -6.79
N GLY A 116 -0.17 -17.38 -6.54
CA GLY A 116 0.23 -18.50 -5.69
C GLY A 116 -0.27 -18.36 -4.25
N LYS A 117 -0.28 -17.15 -3.68
CA LYS A 117 -0.87 -16.89 -2.34
C LYS A 117 -2.39 -17.00 -2.34
N ALA A 118 -3.08 -16.58 -3.40
CA ALA A 118 -4.53 -16.73 -3.51
C ALA A 118 -4.94 -18.21 -3.56
N GLU A 119 -4.19 -19.03 -4.29
CA GLU A 119 -4.38 -20.49 -4.35
C GLU A 119 -4.08 -21.17 -2.99
N LEU A 120 -3.01 -20.74 -2.29
CA LEU A 120 -2.69 -21.25 -0.96
C LEU A 120 -3.77 -20.92 0.08
N LEU A 121 -4.27 -19.67 0.08
CA LEU A 121 -5.35 -19.24 0.97
C LEU A 121 -6.66 -19.96 0.65
N ALA A 122 -6.96 -20.23 -0.63
CA ALA A 122 -8.11 -21.02 -1.03
C ALA A 122 -7.98 -22.49 -0.61
N ALA A 123 -6.78 -23.06 -0.67
CA ALA A 123 -6.50 -24.43 -0.21
C ALA A 123 -6.61 -24.57 1.31
N GLU A 124 -6.17 -23.57 2.10
CA GLU A 124 -6.33 -23.56 3.56
C GLU A 124 -7.78 -23.27 3.99
N ALA A 125 -8.54 -22.47 3.25
CA ALA A 125 -9.97 -22.28 3.51
C ALA A 125 -10.81 -23.54 3.20
N GLY A 126 -10.34 -24.40 2.28
CA GLY A 126 -10.99 -25.66 1.92
C GLY A 126 -10.76 -26.82 2.90
N SER A 127 -9.80 -26.70 3.83
CA SER A 127 -9.48 -27.76 4.81
C SER A 127 -10.19 -27.59 6.17
N VAL A 128 -10.86 -26.46 6.41
CA VAL A 128 -11.68 -26.25 7.62
C VAL A 128 -13.11 -26.70 7.35
N SER A 129 -13.36 -28.01 7.42
CA SER A 129 -14.71 -28.55 7.54
C SER A 129 -14.74 -29.74 8.51
N MET A 130 -15.48 -29.50 9.60
CA MET A 130 -16.12 -30.45 10.51
C MET A 130 -15.27 -31.08 11.63
N GLU A 131 -15.26 -30.41 12.78
CA GLU A 131 -15.84 -30.97 14.01
C GLU A 131 -16.59 -29.87 14.77
N SER A 132 -17.92 -30.01 14.85
CA SER A 132 -18.77 -29.17 15.70
C SER A 132 -18.63 -29.65 17.15
N PRO A 133 -18.27 -28.81 18.13
CA PRO A 133 -18.51 -29.16 19.52
C PRO A 133 -19.99 -28.95 19.80
N LEU A 134 -20.69 -30.07 20.01
CA LEU A 134 -21.99 -30.12 20.67
C LEU A 134 -21.93 -29.31 21.97
N ILE A 135 -22.51 -28.11 21.98
CA ILE A 135 -22.85 -27.43 23.23
C ILE A 135 -24.09 -28.15 23.77
N SER A 136 -23.83 -29.13 24.65
CA SER A 136 -24.84 -29.77 25.47
C SER A 136 -25.43 -28.73 26.42
N THR A 137 -26.72 -28.48 26.27
CA THR A 137 -27.54 -27.76 27.23
C THR A 137 -27.62 -28.60 28.52
N ALA A 138 -26.88 -28.19 29.55
CA ALA A 138 -27.12 -28.64 30.91
C ALA A 138 -27.86 -27.53 31.66
N THR A 139 -29.17 -27.72 31.79
CA THR A 139 -29.95 -27.19 32.89
C THR A 139 -29.41 -27.77 34.21
N SER A 140 -29.08 -26.93 35.19
CA SER A 140 -29.21 -27.30 36.60
C SER A 140 -29.42 -26.06 37.44
N SER A 141 -30.56 -26.09 38.13
CA SER A 141 -30.95 -25.28 39.25
C SER A 141 -29.88 -25.27 40.35
N GLU A 142 -29.71 -24.13 41.01
CA GLU A 142 -29.89 -23.93 42.46
C GLU A 142 -29.96 -22.43 42.78
#